data_AF-N8WIF4-F1
#
_entry.id   AF-N8WIF4-F1
#
_cell.length_a   1.000
_cell.length_b   1.000
_cell.length_c   1.000
_cell.angle_alpha   90.00
_cell.angle_beta   90.00
_cell.angle_gamma   90.00
#
_symmetry.space_group_name_H-M   'P 1'
#
loop_
_entity.id
_entity.type
_entity.pdbx_description
1 polymer ?
#
loop_
_entity_poly.entity_id
_entity_poly.type
_entity_poly.pdbx_seq_one_letter_code
_entity_poly.pdbx_strand_id
1 'polypeptide(L)'
;MILSEYDLKDCQNDRIKTSMKQSFDESSYAQTYHLKAVIIEKKQKKARQGYLLRCNANITLNNSETLSFTFNFSKKNDQYLIEGTPNY
;
A
#
# COMPACT_ATOMS: atom_id res chain seq x y z
N MET A 1 -6.45 -2.17 12.46
CA MET A 1 -7.60 -1.81 11.60
C MET A 1 -7.99 -3.06 10.83
N ILE A 2 -9.27 -3.43 10.80
CA ILE A 2 -9.73 -4.64 10.07
C ILE A 2 -10.20 -4.19 8.68
N LEU A 3 -9.49 -4.60 7.63
CA LEU A 3 -9.95 -4.44 6.25
C LEU A 3 -11.09 -5.44 5.98
N SER A 4 -12.07 -5.04 5.17
CA SER A 4 -13.15 -5.92 4.71
C SER A 4 -13.02 -6.21 3.20
N GLU A 5 -13.64 -7.28 2.70
CA GLU A 5 -13.63 -7.58 1.25
C GLU A 5 -14.25 -6.47 0.42
N TYR A 6 -15.18 -5.70 0.99
CA TYR A 6 -15.79 -4.55 0.32
C TYR A 6 -14.78 -3.41 0.11
N ASP A 7 -13.84 -3.23 1.05
CA ASP A 7 -12.81 -2.19 0.97
C ASP A 7 -11.78 -2.47 -0.13
N LEU A 8 -11.60 -3.73 -0.52
CA LEU A 8 -10.56 -4.21 -1.46
C LEU A 8 -10.95 -4.12 -2.94
N LYS A 9 -11.94 -3.29 -3.27
CA LYS A 9 -12.41 -3.12 -4.65
C LYS A 9 -11.78 -1.94 -5.37
N ASP A 10 -11.32 -0.94 -4.60
CA ASP A 10 -10.87 0.33 -5.14
C ASP A 10 -9.65 0.87 -4.40
N CYS A 11 -8.61 1.22 -5.16
CA CYS A 11 -7.44 1.90 -4.63
C CYS A 11 -7.76 3.28 -4.06
N GLN A 12 -8.85 3.95 -4.46
CA GLN A 12 -9.20 5.27 -3.94
C GLN A 12 -9.74 5.24 -2.51
N ASN A 13 -10.24 4.10 -2.02
CA ASN A 13 -10.77 3.95 -0.66
C ASN A 13 -9.76 4.45 0.41
N ASP A 14 -10.24 5.24 1.37
CA ASP A 14 -9.43 5.84 2.44
C ASP A 14 -8.83 4.80 3.40
N ARG A 15 -9.52 3.67 3.62
CA ARG A 15 -8.98 2.54 4.38
C ARG A 15 -7.81 1.91 3.64
N ILE A 16 -7.93 1.72 2.32
CA ILE A 16 -6.83 1.23 1.47
C ILE A 16 -5.65 2.22 1.50
N LYS A 17 -5.92 3.54 1.46
CA LYS A 17 -4.88 4.56 1.64
C LYS A 17 -4.13 4.38 2.97
N THR A 18 -4.89 4.23 4.05
CA THR A 18 -4.37 4.15 5.41
C THR A 18 -3.56 2.88 5.60
N SER A 19 -4.05 1.75 5.08
CA SER A 19 -3.34 0.48 5.15
C SER A 19 -2.05 0.47 4.33
N MET A 20 -2.00 1.13 3.16
CA MET A 20 -0.75 1.29 2.42
C MET A 20 0.25 2.17 3.16
N LYS A 21 -0.21 3.26 3.80
CA LYS A 21 0.66 4.10 4.65
C LYS A 21 1.26 3.29 5.78
N GLN A 22 0.42 2.58 6.54
CA GLN A 22 0.88 1.74 7.65
C GLN A 22 1.85 0.67 7.18
N SER A 23 1.53 -0.05 6.09
CA SER A 23 2.41 -1.06 5.51
C SER A 23 3.77 -0.49 5.07
N PHE A 24 3.80 0.73 4.52
CA PHE A 24 5.06 1.41 4.21
C PHE A 24 5.81 1.81 5.48
N ASP A 25 5.15 2.47 6.43
CA ASP A 25 5.76 2.98 7.67
C ASP A 25 6.31 1.83 8.54
N GLU A 26 5.69 0.66 8.52
CA GLU A 26 6.13 -0.55 9.23
C GLU A 26 7.22 -1.34 8.48
N SER A 27 7.53 -0.97 7.23
CA SER A 27 8.56 -1.65 6.46
C SER A 27 9.96 -1.43 7.04
N SER A 28 10.85 -2.43 6.91
CA SER A 28 12.24 -2.31 7.35
C SER A 28 12.95 -1.11 6.73
N TYR A 29 12.61 -0.77 5.48
CA TYR A 29 13.14 0.42 4.80
C TYR A 29 12.75 1.70 5.55
N ALA A 30 11.46 1.92 5.81
CA ALA A 30 11.00 3.12 6.51
C ALA A 30 11.54 3.20 7.94
N GLN A 31 11.59 2.08 8.66
CA GLN A 31 12.12 2.03 10.03
C GLN A 31 13.61 2.35 10.09
N THR A 32 14.41 1.82 9.15
CA THR A 32 15.87 2.03 9.10
C THR A 32 16.22 3.49 8.85
N TYR A 33 15.47 4.17 7.99
CA TYR A 33 15.74 5.54 7.58
C TYR A 33 14.85 6.58 8.28
N HIS A 34 14.06 6.17 9.28
CA HIS A 34 13.09 7.02 9.98
C HIS A 34 12.12 7.78 9.05
N LEU A 35 11.71 7.12 7.96
CA LEU A 35 10.81 7.67 6.95
C LEU A 35 9.36 7.41 7.32
N LYS A 36 8.47 8.32 6.90
CA LYS A 36 7.01 8.15 7.02
C LYS A 36 6.28 8.63 5.78
N ALA A 37 5.24 7.91 5.38
CA ALA A 37 4.36 8.27 4.27
C ALA A 37 3.41 9.42 4.64
N VAL A 38 3.61 10.60 4.06
CA VAL A 38 2.80 11.80 4.30
C VAL A 38 1.64 11.88 3.32
N ILE A 39 1.89 11.65 2.03
CA ILE A 39 0.86 11.66 0.97
C ILE A 39 0.98 10.37 0.17
N ILE A 40 -0.16 9.80 -0.22
CA ILE A 40 -0.22 8.71 -1.19
C ILE A 40 -1.20 9.07 -2.29
N GLU A 41 -0.70 9.21 -3.51
CA GLU A 41 -1.48 9.30 -4.74
C GLU A 41 -1.56 7.92 -5.38
N LYS A 42 -2.76 7.51 -5.79
CA LYS A 42 -3.05 6.10 -6.09
C LYS A 42 -3.64 5.96 -7.48
N LYS A 43 -3.19 4.94 -8.22
CA LYS A 43 -3.79 4.49 -9.47
C LYS A 43 -4.03 2.98 -9.41
N GLN A 44 -5.27 2.57 -9.61
CA GLN A 44 -5.62 1.16 -9.65
C GLN A 44 -5.06 0.49 -10.91
N LYS A 45 -4.55 -0.73 -10.74
CA LYS A 45 -4.12 -1.60 -11.83
C LYS A 45 -4.89 -2.92 -11.79
N LYS A 46 -4.88 -3.63 -12.92
CA LYS A 46 -5.38 -5.00 -12.98
C LYS A 46 -4.60 -5.86 -11.97
N ALA A 47 -5.32 -6.49 -11.05
CA ALA A 47 -4.74 -7.43 -10.10
C ALA A 47 -4.14 -8.64 -10.84
N ARG A 48 -3.03 -9.17 -10.31
CA ARG A 48 -2.44 -10.43 -10.79
C ARG A 48 -3.12 -11.61 -10.09
N GLN A 49 -3.00 -12.81 -10.64
CA GLN A 49 -3.56 -14.02 -10.05
C GLN A 49 -3.05 -14.20 -8.61
N GLY A 50 -3.95 -14.48 -7.67
CA GLY A 50 -3.65 -14.55 -6.23
C GLY A 50 -3.79 -13.24 -5.45
N TYR A 51 -4.01 -12.10 -6.13
CA TYR A 51 -4.24 -10.81 -5.50
C TYR A 51 -5.67 -10.31 -5.75
N LEU A 52 -6.24 -9.65 -4.74
CA LEU A 52 -7.57 -9.06 -4.75
C LEU A 52 -7.54 -7.63 -5.31
N LEU A 53 -6.49 -6.87 -4.97
CA LEU A 53 -6.31 -5.49 -5.41
C LEU A 53 -4.84 -5.21 -5.69
N ARG A 54 -4.58 -4.37 -6.70
CA ARG A 54 -3.25 -3.87 -7.01
C ARG A 54 -3.29 -2.35 -7.20
N CYS A 55 -2.51 -1.65 -6.38
CA CYS A 55 -2.44 -0.19 -6.38
C CYS A 55 -1.03 0.27 -6.70
N ASN A 56 -0.88 1.06 -7.76
CA ASN A 56 0.33 1.87 -7.94
C ASN A 56 0.17 3.13 -7.11
N ALA A 57 1.19 3.45 -6.33
CA ALA A 57 1.18 4.56 -5.40
C ALA A 57 2.43 5.41 -5.59
N ASN A 58 2.27 6.73 -5.71
CA ASN A 58 3.34 7.67 -5.46
C ASN A 58 3.23 8.10 -4.00
N ILE A 59 4.28 7.88 -3.23
CA ILE A 59 4.34 8.14 -1.80
C ILE A 59 5.28 9.32 -1.59
N THR A 60 4.76 10.44 -1.07
CA THR A 60 5.59 11.54 -0.60
C THR A 60 5.90 11.33 0.88
N LEU A 61 7.18 11.44 1.22
CA LEU A 61 7.73 11.14 2.53
C LEU A 61 7.92 12.40 3.39
N ASN A 62 8.17 12.20 4.69
CA ASN A 62 8.49 13.27 5.65
C ASN A 62 9.80 14.01 5.34
N ASN A 63 10.70 13.45 4.54
CA ASN A 63 11.89 14.11 4.03
C ASN A 63 11.67 14.82 2.68
N SER A 64 10.42 14.94 2.22
CA SER A 64 10.02 15.51 0.92
C SER A 64 10.38 14.69 -0.33
N GLU A 65 10.99 13.52 -0.19
CA GLU A 65 11.20 12.61 -1.32
C GLU A 65 9.88 11.98 -1.76
N THR A 66 9.78 11.66 -3.06
CA THR A 66 8.63 10.93 -3.61
C THR A 66 9.09 9.61 -4.21
N LEU A 67 8.50 8.51 -3.75
CA LEU A 67 8.82 7.15 -4.19
C LEU A 67 7.61 6.52 -4.88
N SER A 68 7.87 5.73 -5.93
CA SER A 68 6.83 4.95 -6.59
C SER A 68 6.81 3.53 -6.06
N PHE A 69 5.65 3.04 -5.62
CA PHE A 69 5.44 1.68 -5.13
C PHE A 69 4.27 1.00 -5.86
N THR A 70 4.32 -0.32 -5.93
CA THR A 70 3.17 -1.18 -6.19
C THR A 70 2.80 -1.87 -4.88
N PHE A 71 1.57 -1.70 -4.44
CA PHE A 71 0.98 -2.47 -3.35
C PHE A 71 0.06 -3.54 -3.91
N ASN A 72 0.26 -4.78 -3.50
CA ASN A 72 -0.64 -5.88 -3.79
C ASN A 72 -1.33 -6.33 -2.50
N PHE A 73 -2.64 -6.54 -2.60
CA PHE A 73 -3.46 -7.02 -1.50
C PHE A 73 -3.89 -8.45 -1.78
N SER A 74 -3.69 -9.35 -0.83
CA SER A 74 -4.13 -10.75 -0.91
C SER A 74 -4.83 -11.16 0.39
N LYS A 75 -5.50 -12.31 0.37
CA LYS A 75 -6.11 -12.92 1.56
C LYS A 75 -5.45 -14.28 1.80
N LYS A 76 -4.95 -14.52 3.01
CA LYS A 76 -4.36 -15.80 3.44
C LYS A 76 -4.91 -16.17 4.81
N ASN A 77 -5.58 -17.31 4.91
CA ASN A 77 -6.16 -17.84 6.16
C ASN A 77 -6.95 -16.77 6.95
N ASP A 78 -7.88 -16.10 6.25
CA ASP A 78 -8.74 -15.01 6.76
C ASP A 78 -8.04 -13.69 7.15
N GLN A 79 -6.74 -13.57 6.92
CA GLN A 79 -6.01 -12.32 7.09
C GLN A 79 -5.72 -11.66 5.76
N TYR A 80 -5.77 -10.33 5.74
CA TYR A 80 -5.34 -9.55 4.59
C TYR A 80 -3.86 -9.24 4.69
N LEU A 81 -3.14 -9.56 3.62
CA LEU A 81 -1.73 -9.27 3.49
C LEU A 81 -1.54 -8.15 2.47
N ILE A 82 -0.62 -7.24 2.78
CA ILE A 82 -0.26 -6.10 1.94
C ILE A 82 1.23 -6.20 1.66
N GLU A 83 1.57 -6.31 0.40
CA GLU A 83 2.95 -6.41 -0.06
C GLU A 83 3.27 -5.17 -0.90
N GLY A 84 4.19 -4.34 -0.40
CA GLY A 84 4.69 -3.16 -1.10
C GLY A 84 6.04 -3.43 -1.76
N THR A 85 6.14 -3.16 -3.06
CA THR A 85 7.42 -3.23 -3.79
C THR A 85 7.69 -1.92 -4.52
N PRO A 86 8.93 -1.39 -4.51
CA PRO A 86 9.28 -0.21 -5.31
C PRO A 86 9.07 -0.48 -6.80
N ASN A 87 8.60 0.54 -7.52
CA ASN A 87 8.55 0.53 -8.99
C ASN A 87 9.88 1.12 -9.50
N TYR A 88 10.73 0.27 -10.07
CA TYR A 88 11.90 0.70 -10.84
C TYR A 88 11.53 0.91 -12.30
#